data_AF-A0AAC8TBP8-F1
#
_entry.id   AF-A0AAC8TBP8-F1
#
_cell.length_a   1.000
_cell.length_b   1.000
_cell.length_c   1.000
_cell.angle_alpha   90.00
_cell.angle_beta   90.00
_cell.angle_gamma   90.00
#
_symmetry.space_group_name_H-M   'P 1'
#
loop_
_entity.id
_entity.type
_entity.pdbx_description
1 polymer ?
#
loop_
_entity_poly.entity_id
_entity_poly.type
_entity_poly.pdbx_seq_one_letter_code
_entity_poly.pdbx_strand_id
1 'polypeptide(L)'
;MAKPTPEDHFNIEVLKLMLQLAWSDEQIDVQEVGTILGAARSWGVPEPEVATLKKALEGGVTLPAPDLGLLRGRPDEVLEAARALIASDGRLRASEQEMLEELRLILSPGR
;
A
#
# COMPACT_ATOMS: atom_id res chain seq x y z
N MET A 1 -14.37 13.76 -15.64
CA MET A 1 -13.51 12.98 -14.73
C MET A 1 -12.08 13.15 -15.21
N ALA A 2 -11.17 13.64 -14.36
CA ALA A 2 -9.75 13.74 -14.73
C ALA A 2 -9.20 12.33 -14.92
N LYS A 3 -8.43 12.10 -15.99
CA LYS A 3 -7.72 10.84 -16.18
C LYS A 3 -6.58 10.76 -15.17
N PRO A 4 -6.29 9.60 -14.57
CA PRO A 4 -5.16 9.48 -13.65
C PRO A 4 -3.85 9.77 -14.39
N THR A 5 -2.98 10.50 -13.73
CA THR A 5 -1.62 10.79 -14.17
C THR A 5 -0.71 9.58 -13.91
N PRO A 6 0.52 9.54 -14.48
CA PRO A 6 1.50 8.51 -14.14
C PRO A 6 1.84 8.47 -12.64
N GLU A 7 1.81 9.62 -11.97
CA GLU A 7 2.00 9.72 -10.53
C GLU A 7 0.81 9.13 -9.76
N ASP A 8 -0.43 9.41 -10.20
CA ASP A 8 -1.62 8.78 -9.63
C ASP A 8 -1.56 7.26 -9.78
N HIS A 9 -1.16 6.75 -10.95
CA HIS A 9 -0.99 5.31 -11.16
C HIS A 9 0.03 4.71 -10.20
N PHE A 10 1.20 5.33 -10.04
CA PHE A 10 2.20 4.85 -9.07
C PHE A 10 1.62 4.83 -7.65
N ASN A 11 0.99 5.92 -7.22
CA ASN A 11 0.38 6.04 -5.89
C ASN A 11 -0.70 4.98 -5.66
N ILE A 12 -1.52 4.69 -6.67
CA ILE A 12 -2.53 3.63 -6.63
C ILE A 12 -1.88 2.24 -6.44
N GLU A 13 -0.80 1.95 -7.15
CA GLU A 13 -0.08 0.67 -6.98
C GLU A 13 0.56 0.55 -5.59
N VAL A 14 1.06 1.65 -5.02
CA VAL A 14 1.55 1.66 -3.63
C VAL A 14 0.41 1.38 -2.65
N LEU A 15 -0.76 1.99 -2.84
CA LEU A 15 -1.92 1.76 -1.98
C LEU A 15 -2.46 0.33 -2.06
N LYS A 16 -2.43 -0.30 -3.26
CA LYS A 16 -2.76 -1.71 -3.42
C LYS A 16 -1.80 -2.61 -2.66
N LEU A 17 -0.50 -2.31 -2.71
CA LEU A 17 0.50 -3.04 -1.94
C LEU A 17 0.25 -2.88 -0.44
N MET A 18 0.07 -1.66 0.05
CA MET A 18 -0.24 -1.42 1.47
C MET A 18 -1.49 -2.19 1.91
N LEU A 19 -2.54 -2.20 1.09
CA LEU A 19 -3.74 -2.97 1.37
C LEU A 19 -3.44 -4.48 1.45
N GLN A 20 -2.65 -5.02 0.53
CA GLN A 20 -2.26 -6.43 0.55
C GLN A 20 -1.44 -6.78 1.80
N LEU A 21 -0.55 -5.90 2.24
CA LEU A 21 0.23 -6.07 3.48
C LEU A 21 -0.68 -6.06 4.70
N ALA A 22 -1.63 -5.12 4.78
CA ALA A 22 -2.58 -5.01 5.88
C ALA A 22 -3.51 -6.24 6.00
N TRP A 23 -3.79 -6.91 4.88
CA TRP A 23 -4.57 -8.16 4.89
C TRP A 23 -3.75 -9.43 5.11
N SER A 24 -2.42 -9.33 5.23
CA SER A 24 -1.53 -10.50 5.34
C SER A 24 -1.85 -11.36 6.57
N ASP A 25 -2.29 -10.75 7.66
CA ASP A 25 -2.64 -11.43 8.92
C ASP A 25 -4.15 -11.74 9.04
N GLU A 26 -4.89 -11.70 7.92
CA GLU A 26 -6.35 -11.88 7.81
C GLU A 26 -7.20 -10.93 8.66
N GLN A 27 -6.57 -9.94 9.30
CA GLN A 27 -7.18 -8.91 10.11
C GLN A 27 -6.54 -7.58 9.75
N ILE A 28 -7.38 -6.61 9.44
CA ILE A 28 -6.96 -5.22 9.27
C ILE A 28 -7.55 -4.39 10.40
N ASP A 29 -6.73 -3.56 11.03
CA ASP A 29 -7.18 -2.67 12.09
C ASP A 29 -7.59 -1.27 11.58
N VAL A 30 -8.25 -0.51 12.46
CA VAL A 30 -8.75 0.83 12.11
C VAL A 30 -7.61 1.83 11.88
N GLN A 31 -6.45 1.64 12.48
CA GLN A 31 -5.26 2.50 12.31
C GLN A 31 -4.60 2.26 10.94
N GLU A 32 -4.51 1.01 10.50
CA GLU A 32 -4.04 0.63 9.16
C GLU A 32 -4.98 1.17 8.08
N VAL A 33 -6.29 0.99 8.25
CA VAL A 33 -7.33 1.60 7.39
C VAL A 33 -7.14 3.12 7.33
N GLY A 34 -6.96 3.75 8.48
CA GLY A 34 -6.73 5.20 8.59
C GLY A 34 -5.47 5.65 7.86
N THR A 35 -4.40 4.86 7.94
CA THR A 35 -3.11 5.13 7.29
C THR A 35 -3.21 5.02 5.78
N ILE A 36 -3.85 3.98 5.26
CA ILE A 36 -4.07 3.79 3.82
C ILE A 36 -4.92 4.92 3.24
N LEU A 37 -6.05 5.26 3.90
CA LEU A 37 -6.93 6.33 3.44
C LEU A 37 -6.31 7.72 3.60
N GLY A 38 -5.50 7.91 4.64
CA GLY A 38 -4.72 9.13 4.86
C GLY A 38 -3.69 9.35 3.76
N ALA A 39 -2.93 8.31 3.41
CA ALA A 39 -1.96 8.32 2.32
C ALA A 39 -2.64 8.64 0.98
N ALA A 40 -3.74 7.96 0.65
CA ALA A 40 -4.48 8.19 -0.59
C ALA A 40 -4.93 9.66 -0.75
N ARG A 41 -5.41 10.28 0.33
CA ARG A 41 -5.79 11.69 0.35
C ARG A 41 -4.58 12.63 0.24
N SER A 42 -3.51 12.34 0.99
CA SER A 42 -2.30 13.16 0.99
C SER A 42 -1.60 13.16 -0.36
N TRP A 43 -1.68 12.07 -1.11
CA TRP A 43 -1.08 11.92 -2.44
C TRP A 43 -1.98 12.42 -3.57
N GLY A 44 -3.16 12.97 -3.25
CA GLY A 44 -4.08 13.53 -4.24
C GLY A 44 -4.73 12.49 -5.14
N VAL A 45 -4.78 11.22 -4.72
CA VAL A 45 -5.36 10.14 -5.52
C VAL A 45 -6.83 10.44 -5.86
N PRO A 46 -7.27 10.25 -7.11
CA PRO A 46 -8.63 10.58 -7.52
C PRO A 46 -9.71 9.90 -6.67
N GLU A 47 -10.77 10.64 -6.34
CA GLU A 47 -11.88 10.14 -5.49
C GLU A 47 -12.48 8.79 -5.92
N PRO A 48 -12.67 8.48 -7.23
CA PRO A 48 -13.16 7.17 -7.65
C PRO A 48 -12.24 6.00 -7.23
N GLU A 49 -10.94 6.23 -7.23
CA GLU A 49 -9.94 5.24 -6.81
C GLU A 49 -9.96 5.09 -5.30
N VAL A 50 -10.03 6.21 -4.56
CA VAL A 50 -10.19 6.21 -3.10
C VAL A 50 -11.47 5.47 -2.68
N ALA A 51 -12.58 5.66 -3.39
CA ALA A 51 -13.83 4.94 -3.14
C ALA A 51 -13.69 3.43 -3.38
N THR A 52 -12.88 3.01 -4.36
CA THR A 52 -12.60 1.61 -4.64
C THR A 52 -11.71 1.00 -3.55
N LEU A 53 -10.69 1.72 -3.08
CA LEU A 53 -9.86 1.31 -1.95
C LEU A 53 -10.70 1.12 -0.67
N LYS A 54 -11.62 2.04 -0.37
CA LYS A 54 -12.54 1.90 0.77
C LYS A 54 -13.38 0.62 0.70
N LYS A 55 -13.96 0.32 -0.46
CA LYS A 55 -14.73 -0.91 -0.65
C LYS A 55 -13.90 -2.16 -0.45
N ALA A 56 -12.62 -2.12 -0.82
CA ALA A 56 -11.70 -3.24 -0.62
C ALA A 56 -11.32 -3.43 0.86
N LEU A 57 -11.12 -2.34 1.60
CA LEU A 57 -10.92 -2.35 3.05
C LEU A 57 -12.13 -2.89 3.81
N GLU A 58 -13.34 -2.66 3.29
CA GLU A 58 -14.60 -3.20 3.85
C GLU A 58 -14.87 -4.67 3.46
N GLY A 59 -13.96 -5.32 2.71
CA GLY A 59 -14.16 -6.68 2.20
C GLY A 59 -15.19 -6.79 1.08
N GLY A 60 -15.68 -5.67 0.55
CA GLY A 60 -16.69 -5.62 -0.51
C GLY A 60 -16.14 -5.85 -1.92
N VAL A 61 -14.83 -5.73 -2.12
CA VAL A 61 -14.15 -5.91 -3.42
C VAL A 61 -12.73 -6.44 -3.21
N THR A 62 -12.31 -7.42 -4.01
CA THR A 62 -10.89 -7.80 -4.12
C THR A 62 -10.18 -6.88 -5.13
N LEU A 63 -9.11 -6.22 -4.73
CA LEU A 63 -8.27 -5.47 -5.68
C LEU A 63 -7.38 -6.41 -6.50
N PRO A 64 -7.01 -6.02 -7.72
CA PRO A 64 -5.92 -6.70 -8.43
C PRO A 64 -4.62 -6.58 -7.64
N ALA A 65 -3.73 -7.56 -7.84
CA ALA A 65 -2.37 -7.51 -7.30
C ALA A 65 -1.64 -6.21 -7.74
N PRO A 66 -0.79 -5.63 -6.87
CA PRO A 66 -0.03 -4.44 -7.21
C PRO A 66 0.96 -4.72 -8.34
N ASP A 67 1.17 -3.74 -9.22
CA ASP A 67 2.20 -3.80 -10.27
C ASP A 67 3.59 -3.63 -9.66
N LEU A 68 4.17 -4.74 -9.23
CA LEU A 68 5.54 -4.78 -8.70
C LEU A 68 6.59 -4.31 -9.72
N GLY A 69 6.31 -4.41 -11.02
CA GLY A 69 7.19 -3.91 -12.08
C GLY A 69 7.29 -2.38 -12.05
N LEU A 70 6.15 -1.70 -11.88
CA LEU A 70 6.09 -0.25 -11.70
C LEU A 70 6.72 0.17 -10.37
N LEU A 71 6.41 -0.53 -9.28
CA LEU A 71 6.88 -0.21 -7.93
C LEU A 71 8.41 -0.30 -7.79
N ARG A 72 9.05 -1.22 -8.52
CA ARG A 72 10.52 -1.33 -8.62
C ARG A 72 11.21 -0.08 -9.16
N GLY A 73 10.50 0.82 -9.84
CA GLY A 73 11.07 2.07 -10.32
C GLY A 73 11.40 3.06 -9.20
N ARG A 74 10.75 2.96 -8.04
CA ARG A 74 10.88 3.88 -6.90
C ARG A 74 10.83 3.11 -5.56
N PRO A 75 11.71 2.12 -5.35
CA PRO A 75 11.58 1.15 -4.26
C PRO A 75 11.64 1.79 -2.87
N ASP A 76 12.42 2.86 -2.70
CA ASP A 76 12.54 3.57 -1.43
C ASP A 76 11.19 4.15 -0.97
N GLU A 77 10.43 4.75 -1.87
CA GLU A 77 9.12 5.34 -1.56
C GLU A 77 8.09 4.28 -1.19
N VAL A 78 8.15 3.13 -1.86
CA VAL A 78 7.29 1.99 -1.57
C VAL A 78 7.60 1.42 -0.18
N LEU A 79 8.88 1.29 0.16
CA LEU A 79 9.32 0.81 1.46
C LEU A 79 8.99 1.79 2.59
N GLU A 80 9.08 3.10 2.35
CA GLU A 80 8.62 4.11 3.31
C GLU A 80 7.11 4.03 3.56
N ALA A 81 6.31 3.87 2.52
CA ALA A 81 4.86 3.69 2.66
C ALA A 81 4.50 2.41 3.43
N ALA A 82 5.19 1.30 3.14
CA ALA A 82 5.01 0.03 3.86
C ALA A 82 5.44 0.15 5.33
N ARG A 83 6.56 0.84 5.61
CA ARG A 83 6.99 1.13 6.98
C ARG A 83 5.97 1.96 7.74
N ALA A 84 5.38 2.99 7.10
CA ALA A 84 4.38 3.84 7.72
C ALA A 84 3.10 3.06 8.07
N LEU A 85 2.68 2.11 7.22
CA LEU A 85 1.57 1.21 7.50
C LEU A 85 1.85 0.34 8.72
N ILE A 86 2.98 -0.38 8.69
CA ILE A 86 3.36 -1.30 9.76
C ILE A 86 3.54 -0.58 11.10
N ALA A 87 4.13 0.62 11.08
CA ALA A 87 4.30 1.41 12.30
C ALA A 87 2.98 2.03 12.82
N SER A 88 1.87 1.92 12.08
CA SER A 88 0.62 2.61 12.42
C SER A 88 -0.08 2.06 13.67
N ASP A 89 0.14 0.77 14.00
CA ASP A 89 -0.36 0.13 15.23
C ASP A 89 0.54 0.41 16.47
N GLY A 90 1.67 1.08 16.23
CA GLY A 90 2.67 1.46 17.24
C GLY A 90 3.56 0.32 17.74
N ARG A 91 3.51 -0.87 17.13
CA ARG A 91 4.25 -2.06 17.56
C ARG A 91 4.89 -2.77 16.38
N LEU A 92 6.12 -2.38 16.04
CA LEU A 92 6.91 -3.14 15.08
C LEU A 92 7.24 -4.55 15.63
N ARG A 93 6.58 -5.58 15.10
CA ARG A 93 6.82 -6.99 15.46
C ARG A 93 7.93 -7.59 14.59
N ALA A 94 8.53 -8.67 15.07
CA ALA A 94 9.55 -9.40 14.31
C ALA A 94 9.03 -9.88 12.94
N SER A 95 7.76 -10.34 12.89
CA SER A 95 7.08 -10.76 11.65
C SER A 95 6.93 -9.62 10.64
N GLU A 96 6.61 -8.42 11.10
CA GLU A 96 6.48 -7.25 10.23
C GLU A 96 7.84 -6.78 9.69
N GLN A 97 8.89 -6.92 10.49
CA GLN A 97 10.26 -6.65 10.05
C GLN A 97 10.73 -7.66 8.98
N GLU A 98 10.36 -8.93 9.14
CA GLU A 98 10.59 -9.97 8.12
C GLU A 98 9.86 -9.63 6.81
N MET A 99 8.58 -9.24 6.89
CA MET A 99 7.80 -8.80 5.73
C MET A 99 8.43 -7.61 4.99
N LEU A 100 8.99 -6.63 5.72
CA LEU A 100 9.68 -5.48 5.10
C LEU A 100 10.96 -5.90 4.38
N GLU A 101 11.74 -6.82 4.95
CA GLU A 101 12.94 -7.34 4.28
C GLU A 101 12.57 -8.17 3.04
N GLU A 102 11.52 -9.00 3.11
CA GLU A 102 11.00 -9.72 1.94
C GLU A 102 10.55 -8.76 0.84
N LEU A 103 9.78 -7.72 1.20
CA LEU A 103 9.35 -6.69 0.26
C LEU A 103 10.56 -5.99 -0.37
N ARG A 104 11.60 -5.69 0.42
CA ARG A 104 12.84 -5.11 -0.09
C ARG A 104 13.52 -6.01 -1.10
N LEU A 105 13.59 -7.32 -0.86
CA LEU A 105 14.15 -8.28 -1.81
C LEU A 105 13.33 -8.37 -3.10
N ILE A 106 11.99 -8.28 -3.00
CA ILE A 106 11.08 -8.31 -4.16
C ILE A 106 11.23 -7.04 -5.03
N LEU A 107 11.40 -5.88 -4.39
CA LEU A 107 11.51 -4.57 -5.04
C LEU A 107 12.94 -4.24 -5.48
N SER A 108 13.94 -4.90 -4.91
CA SER A 108 15.35 -4.79 -5.30
C SER A 108 15.95 -6.18 -5.48
N PRO A 109 15.42 -7.00 -6.41
CA PRO A 109 16.05 -8.27 -6.72
C PRO A 109 17.43 -7.92 -7.27
N GLY A 110 18.48 -8.46 -6.63
CA GLY A 110 19.86 -8.00 -6.74
C GLY A 110 20.27 -7.48 -8.12
N ARG A 111 20.98 -6.34 -8.10
CA ARG A 111 21.85 -5.94 -9.23
C ARG A 111 22.79 -7.07 -9.63
#